data_AF-A0A4Q6BJP1-F1
#
_entry.id   AF-A0A4Q6BJP1-F1
#
_cell.length_a   1.000
_cell.length_b   1.000
_cell.length_c   1.000
_cell.angle_alpha   90.00
_cell.angle_beta   90.00
_cell.angle_gamma   90.00
#
_symmetry.space_group_name_H-M   'P 1'
#
loop_
_entity.id
_entity.type
_entity.pdbx_description
1 polymer ?
#
loop_
_entity_poly.entity_id
_entity_poly.type
_entity_poly.pdbx_seq_one_letter_code
_entity_poly.pdbx_strand_id
1 'polypeptide(L)'
;MTSFRARNQLTSWWARRWLESLSLLAPRRSGSNDWYSTWRAPNPREDGFTLARTGSVFDATLVGTMARARVVERRYHNAPEANCSITLTAFDDTTWAQLVAALGARSQVEAALLSGELPLQVESLVATARVSLFPRQASELTTSCDGRYCEKPLCQHVAALHYVLGDMLERDPFVLFELRGRPRARLLAELRAHRRGGVAAPSGAGVPLSSLLDVGYDTG
;
A
#
# COMPACT_ATOMS: atom_id res chain seq x y z
N MET A 1 10.41 19.84 -11.34
CA MET A 1 10.28 18.40 -11.65
C MET A 1 11.01 17.63 -10.57
N THR A 2 10.32 16.74 -9.87
CA THR A 2 10.89 16.00 -8.73
C THR A 2 11.17 14.57 -9.15
N SER A 3 12.44 14.14 -9.07
CA SER A 3 12.83 12.76 -9.33
C SER A 3 12.62 11.89 -8.10
N PHE A 4 12.06 10.70 -8.29
CA PHE A 4 11.92 9.67 -7.28
C PHE A 4 13.00 8.61 -7.47
N ARG A 5 13.67 8.27 -6.36
CA ARG A 5 14.68 7.21 -6.30
C ARG A 5 14.24 6.16 -5.29
N ALA A 6 13.84 4.99 -5.78
CA ALA A 6 13.49 3.88 -4.91
C ALA A 6 14.72 3.39 -4.13
N ARG A 7 14.53 2.96 -2.89
CA ARG A 7 15.59 2.34 -2.08
C ARG A 7 16.04 1.01 -2.69
N ASN A 8 17.29 0.65 -2.41
CA ASN A 8 17.85 -0.66 -2.82
C ASN A 8 17.26 -1.83 -2.02
N GLN A 9 16.81 -1.59 -0.80
CA GLN A 9 16.23 -2.61 0.08
C GLN A 9 14.98 -2.04 0.75
N LEU A 10 13.91 -2.84 0.75
CA LEU A 10 12.67 -2.58 1.47
C LEU A 10 12.56 -3.58 2.60
N THR A 11 12.38 -3.08 3.82
CA THR A 11 12.40 -3.88 5.05
C THR A 11 10.99 -4.13 5.59
N SER A 12 10.08 -3.17 5.38
CA SER A 12 8.72 -3.28 5.85
C SER A 12 8.02 -4.47 5.18
N TRP A 13 7.19 -5.15 5.97
CA TRP A 13 6.37 -6.23 5.46
C TRP A 13 5.41 -5.75 4.37
N TRP A 14 4.82 -4.56 4.53
CA TRP A 14 3.87 -3.96 3.58
C TRP A 14 4.50 -3.70 2.20
N ALA A 15 5.69 -3.13 2.17
CA ALA A 15 6.41 -2.88 0.92
C ALA A 15 6.83 -4.18 0.22
N ARG A 16 7.34 -5.17 0.97
CA ARG A 16 7.70 -6.48 0.41
C ARG A 16 6.48 -7.21 -0.17
N ARG A 17 5.37 -7.20 0.56
CA ARG A 17 4.11 -7.80 0.11
C ARG A 17 3.57 -7.13 -1.15
N TRP A 18 3.73 -5.80 -1.27
CA TRP A 18 3.45 -5.10 -2.52
C TRP A 18 4.33 -5.58 -3.67
N LEU A 19 5.65 -5.68 -3.49
CA LEU A 19 6.56 -6.15 -4.54
C LEU A 19 6.22 -7.58 -5.02
N GLU A 20 5.74 -8.46 -4.13
CA GLU A 20 5.27 -9.79 -4.50
C GLU A 20 4.09 -9.74 -5.50
N SER A 21 3.23 -8.72 -5.42
CA SER A 21 2.11 -8.55 -6.36
C SER A 21 2.55 -8.32 -7.80
N LEU A 22 3.80 -7.92 -8.04
CA LEU A 22 4.36 -7.79 -9.38
C LEU A 22 4.30 -9.13 -10.14
N SER A 23 4.32 -10.27 -9.44
CA SER A 23 4.11 -11.60 -10.03
C SER A 23 2.79 -11.75 -10.79
N LEU A 24 1.74 -11.02 -10.39
CA LEU A 24 0.43 -11.02 -11.07
C LEU A 24 0.51 -10.40 -12.47
N LEU A 25 1.41 -9.44 -12.67
CA LEU A 25 1.59 -8.73 -13.94
C LEU A 25 2.59 -9.42 -14.89
N ALA A 26 3.42 -10.32 -14.36
CA ALA A 26 4.36 -11.10 -15.16
C ALA A 26 4.59 -12.46 -14.50
N PRO A 27 3.69 -13.44 -14.72
CA PRO A 27 3.87 -14.80 -14.23
C PRO A 27 5.23 -15.34 -14.71
N ARG A 28 5.93 -16.14 -13.90
CA ARG A 28 7.19 -16.76 -14.35
C ARG A 28 6.90 -17.57 -15.61
N ARG A 29 7.53 -17.23 -16.75
CA ARG A 29 7.40 -17.99 -18.00
C ARG A 29 7.86 -19.43 -17.75
N SER A 30 6.94 -20.38 -17.79
CA SER A 30 7.26 -21.80 -17.92
C SER A 30 7.37 -22.11 -19.41
N GLY A 31 8.57 -22.48 -19.87
CA GLY A 31 8.82 -23.17 -21.15
C GLY A 31 8.17 -22.59 -22.42
N SER A 32 8.71 -21.51 -22.98
CA SER A 32 8.37 -21.13 -24.36
C SER A 32 9.61 -20.82 -25.18
N ASN A 33 9.88 -21.65 -26.18
CA ASN A 33 10.64 -21.29 -27.37
C ASN A 33 9.84 -20.23 -28.12
N ASP A 34 10.22 -18.97 -27.95
CA ASP A 34 9.59 -17.83 -28.60
C ASP A 34 10.69 -17.00 -29.27
N TRP A 35 10.38 -16.39 -30.41
CA TRP A 35 11.33 -16.11 -31.51
C TRP A 35 12.40 -14.99 -31.26
N TYR A 36 12.80 -14.75 -30.00
CA TYR A 36 13.80 -13.75 -29.57
C TYR A 36 14.95 -14.33 -28.72
N SER A 37 15.24 -15.63 -28.77
CA SER A 37 16.16 -16.31 -27.84
C SER A 37 17.67 -16.02 -28.02
N THR A 38 18.08 -15.18 -28.97
CA THR A 38 19.50 -14.83 -29.21
C THR A 38 19.87 -13.37 -28.98
N TRP A 39 18.90 -12.51 -28.64
CA TRP A 39 19.14 -11.14 -28.19
C TRP A 39 18.60 -11.00 -26.78
N ARG A 40 19.36 -10.37 -25.88
CA ARG A 40 19.02 -10.11 -24.47
C ARG A 40 17.59 -9.57 -24.36
N ALA A 41 16.60 -10.47 -24.23
CA ALA A 41 15.21 -10.09 -24.13
C ALA A 41 15.08 -9.18 -22.89
N PRO A 42 14.43 -8.00 -23.01
CA PRO A 42 14.27 -7.09 -21.88
C PRO A 42 13.67 -7.85 -20.70
N ASN A 43 14.28 -7.74 -19.53
CA ASN A 43 13.67 -8.24 -18.30
C ASN A 43 12.97 -7.04 -17.65
N PRO A 44 11.65 -6.85 -17.86
CA PRO A 44 10.98 -5.62 -17.44
C PRO A 44 11.10 -5.38 -15.93
N ARG A 45 11.29 -6.43 -15.13
CA ARG A 45 11.52 -6.32 -13.68
C ARG A 45 12.88 -5.73 -13.37
N GLU A 46 13.96 -6.27 -13.94
CA GLU A 46 15.33 -5.80 -13.69
C GLU A 46 15.57 -4.41 -14.28
N ASP A 47 15.06 -4.18 -15.49
CA ASP A 47 15.16 -2.89 -16.17
C ASP A 47 14.34 -1.83 -15.43
N GLY A 48 13.11 -2.16 -15.02
CA GLY A 48 12.27 -1.28 -14.22
C GLY A 48 12.86 -0.97 -12.85
N PHE A 49 13.43 -1.97 -12.17
CA PHE A 49 14.14 -1.74 -10.90
C PHE A 49 15.33 -0.80 -11.09
N THR A 50 16.08 -0.97 -12.18
CA THR A 50 17.18 -0.07 -12.53
C THR A 50 16.70 1.35 -12.77
N LEU A 51 15.60 1.56 -13.49
CA LEU A 51 15.01 2.89 -13.68
C LEU A 51 14.58 3.51 -12.34
N ALA A 52 13.88 2.76 -11.48
CA ALA A 52 13.43 3.22 -10.17
C ALA A 52 14.59 3.65 -9.25
N ARG A 53 15.69 2.88 -9.20
CA ARG A 53 16.85 3.18 -8.34
C ARG A 53 17.80 4.23 -8.91
N THR A 54 17.69 4.58 -10.19
CA THR A 54 18.56 5.58 -10.84
C THR A 54 17.95 6.97 -10.88
N GLY A 55 16.76 7.17 -10.29
CA GLY A 55 16.09 8.47 -10.31
C GLY A 55 15.42 8.76 -11.65
N SER A 56 15.03 7.73 -12.39
CA SER A 56 14.43 7.85 -13.72
C SER A 56 12.90 8.02 -13.68
N VAL A 57 12.29 7.99 -12.49
CA VAL A 57 10.84 8.20 -12.30
C VAL A 57 10.61 9.63 -11.79
N PHE A 58 9.73 10.38 -12.43
CA PHE A 58 9.46 11.78 -12.15
C PHE A 58 7.99 12.00 -11.83
N ASP A 59 7.77 12.95 -10.91
CA ASP A 59 6.44 13.48 -10.59
C ASP A 59 5.42 12.38 -10.27
N ALA A 60 5.89 11.33 -9.58
CA ALA A 60 5.06 10.24 -9.11
C ALA A 60 4.01 10.76 -8.14
N THR A 61 2.74 10.44 -8.40
CA THR A 61 1.61 10.96 -7.63
C THR A 61 0.47 9.95 -7.58
N LEU A 62 -0.32 10.01 -6.51
CA LEU A 62 -1.56 9.26 -6.34
C LEU A 62 -2.75 10.16 -6.68
N VAL A 63 -3.64 9.68 -7.53
CA VAL A 63 -4.91 10.31 -7.89
C VAL A 63 -6.01 9.29 -7.65
N GLY A 64 -6.63 9.35 -6.47
CA GLY A 64 -7.55 8.31 -6.02
C GLY A 64 -6.84 6.95 -5.94
N THR A 65 -7.37 5.94 -6.66
CA THR A 65 -6.79 4.59 -6.67
C THR A 65 -5.69 4.38 -7.72
N MET A 66 -5.32 5.44 -8.45
CA MET A 66 -4.34 5.39 -9.52
C MET A 66 -3.04 6.07 -9.10
N ALA A 67 -1.93 5.35 -9.19
CA ALA A 67 -0.61 5.92 -9.23
C ALA A 67 -0.23 6.27 -10.67
N ARG A 68 0.38 7.43 -10.89
CA ARG A 68 0.92 7.82 -12.19
C ARG A 68 2.29 8.47 -12.05
N ALA A 69 3.13 8.32 -13.05
CA ALA A 69 4.43 8.97 -13.11
C ALA A 69 4.88 9.12 -14.57
N ARG A 70 5.94 9.92 -14.76
CA ARG A 70 6.69 9.97 -16.01
C ARG A 70 8.04 9.28 -15.80
N VAL A 71 8.42 8.39 -16.71
CA VAL A 71 9.66 7.62 -16.63
C VAL A 71 10.56 8.00 -17.81
N VAL A 72 11.80 8.41 -17.52
CA VAL A 72 12.76 8.90 -18.52
C VAL A 72 13.93 7.94 -18.63
N GLU A 73 14.18 7.39 -19.82
CA GLU A 73 15.28 6.46 -20.06
C GLU A 73 16.56 7.20 -20.40
N ARG A 74 17.23 7.74 -19.37
CA ARG A 74 18.43 8.60 -19.49
C ARG A 74 19.64 7.98 -20.20
N ARG A 75 19.61 6.67 -20.45
CA ARG A 75 20.68 5.88 -21.09
C ARG A 75 20.73 6.05 -22.62
N TYR A 76 19.77 6.75 -23.23
CA TYR A 76 19.75 7.05 -24.66
C TYR A 76 19.99 8.54 -24.93
N HIS A 77 20.71 8.88 -26.01
CA HIS A 77 21.01 10.27 -26.41
C HIS A 77 19.76 11.14 -26.61
N ASN A 78 18.65 10.55 -27.07
CA ASN A 78 17.32 11.17 -27.12
C ASN A 78 16.40 10.51 -26.09
N ALA A 79 16.80 10.55 -24.82
CA ALA A 79 16.20 9.82 -23.70
C ALA A 79 14.66 9.76 -23.81
N PRO A 80 14.09 8.64 -24.27
CA PRO A 80 12.65 8.55 -24.45
C PRO A 80 11.97 8.62 -23.09
N GLU A 81 10.81 9.25 -23.07
CA GLU A 81 9.98 9.34 -21.89
C GLU A 81 8.66 8.60 -22.12
N ALA A 82 8.10 8.10 -21.03
CA ALA A 82 6.82 7.43 -21.01
C ALA A 82 5.99 7.88 -19.81
N ASN A 83 4.74 8.23 -20.02
CA ASN A 83 3.75 8.34 -18.97
C ASN A 83 3.21 6.95 -18.66
N CYS A 84 3.28 6.56 -17.39
CA CYS A 84 2.75 5.28 -16.93
C CYS A 84 1.82 5.45 -15.74
N SER A 85 0.88 4.52 -15.61
CA SER A 85 -0.03 4.45 -14.48
C SER A 85 -0.29 3.02 -14.02
N ILE A 86 -0.54 2.87 -12.73
CA ILE A 86 -0.99 1.63 -12.09
C ILE A 86 -2.24 1.99 -11.28
N THR A 87 -3.36 1.35 -11.61
CA THR A 87 -4.61 1.50 -10.87
C THR A 87 -4.93 0.21 -10.15
N LEU A 88 -5.22 0.31 -8.85
CA LEU A 88 -5.76 -0.79 -8.06
C LEU A 88 -7.28 -0.68 -7.97
N THR A 89 -7.99 -1.79 -8.09
CA THR A 89 -9.45 -1.79 -7.96
C THR A 89 -9.87 -1.34 -6.56
N ALA A 90 -10.71 -0.29 -6.50
CA ALA A 90 -11.27 0.22 -5.26
C ALA A 90 -12.21 -0.79 -4.61
N PHE A 91 -12.34 -0.74 -3.28
CA PHE A 91 -13.47 -1.36 -2.62
C PHE A 91 -14.71 -0.49 -2.69
N ASP A 92 -15.88 -1.11 -2.69
CA ASP A 92 -17.15 -0.39 -2.57
C ASP A 92 -17.36 0.13 -1.13
N ASP A 93 -18.35 1.02 -0.97
CA ASP A 93 -18.64 1.63 0.34
C ASP A 93 -19.13 0.59 1.36
N THR A 94 -19.80 -0.47 0.92
CA THR A 94 -20.25 -1.58 1.79
C THR A 94 -19.05 -2.30 2.42
N THR A 95 -18.06 -2.66 1.61
CA THR A 95 -16.82 -3.28 2.07
C THR A 95 -16.08 -2.35 3.03
N TRP A 96 -15.99 -1.05 2.70
CA TRP A 96 -15.35 -0.08 3.58
C TRP A 96 -16.07 0.07 4.93
N ALA A 97 -17.40 0.08 4.96
CA ALA A 97 -18.16 0.13 6.20
C ALA A 97 -17.87 -1.09 7.10
N GLN A 98 -17.81 -2.29 6.50
CA GLN A 98 -17.45 -3.52 7.21
C GLN A 98 -16.01 -3.47 7.74
N LEU A 99 -15.06 -2.98 6.95
CA LEU A 99 -13.67 -2.85 7.36
C LEU A 99 -13.51 -1.83 8.51
N VAL A 100 -14.15 -0.67 8.42
CA VAL A 100 -14.11 0.34 9.50
C VAL A 100 -14.67 -0.23 10.79
N ALA A 101 -15.79 -0.96 10.74
CA ALA A 101 -16.35 -1.63 11.92
C ALA A 101 -15.39 -2.69 12.49
N ALA A 102 -14.79 -3.53 11.65
CA ALA A 102 -13.85 -4.57 12.07
C ALA A 102 -12.56 -3.98 12.71
N LEU A 103 -12.03 -2.90 12.13
CA LEU A 103 -10.86 -2.19 12.65
C LEU A 103 -11.19 -1.46 13.96
N GLY A 104 -12.33 -0.78 14.01
CA GLY A 104 -12.80 -0.04 15.18
C GLY A 104 -13.24 -0.93 16.35
N ALA A 105 -13.60 -2.19 16.11
CA ALA A 105 -13.92 -3.15 17.16
C ALA A 105 -12.69 -3.63 17.97
N ARG A 106 -11.46 -3.37 17.48
CA ARG A 106 -10.21 -3.78 18.13
C ARG A 106 -9.48 -2.55 18.65
N SER A 107 -9.68 -2.22 19.92
CA SER A 107 -9.14 -1.00 20.55
C SER A 107 -7.64 -0.76 20.32
N GLN A 108 -6.82 -1.82 20.36
CA GLN A 108 -5.38 -1.74 20.08
C GLN A 108 -5.07 -1.38 18.62
N VAL A 109 -5.79 -1.97 17.67
CA VAL A 109 -5.62 -1.70 16.23
C VAL A 109 -6.12 -0.29 15.90
N GLU A 110 -7.27 0.08 16.43
CA GLU A 110 -7.83 1.41 16.25
C GLU A 110 -6.90 2.50 16.81
N ALA A 111 -6.36 2.30 18.02
CA ALA A 111 -5.41 3.22 18.62
C ALA A 111 -4.13 3.37 17.77
N ALA A 112 -3.57 2.25 17.29
CA ALA A 112 -2.40 2.26 16.41
C ALA A 112 -2.68 2.99 15.08
N LEU A 113 -3.84 2.75 14.47
CA LEU A 113 -4.23 3.44 13.24
C LEU A 113 -4.36 4.95 13.45
N LEU A 114 -4.92 5.37 14.58
CA LEU A 114 -5.07 6.79 14.95
C LEU A 114 -3.74 7.46 15.31
N SER A 115 -2.75 6.71 15.80
CA SER A 115 -1.36 7.19 15.97
C SER A 115 -0.58 7.20 14.66
N GLY A 116 -1.14 6.66 13.58
CA GLY A 116 -0.52 6.64 12.26
C GLY A 116 0.33 5.39 11.98
N GLU A 117 0.17 4.35 12.77
CA GLU A 117 0.81 3.06 12.58
C GLU A 117 -0.14 2.07 11.88
N LEU A 118 0.40 1.24 10.97
CA LEU A 118 -0.36 0.16 10.34
C LEU A 118 0.13 -1.21 10.87
N PRO A 119 -0.49 -1.74 11.95
CA PRO A 119 -0.06 -2.99 12.55
C PRO A 119 -0.42 -4.19 11.66
N LEU A 120 0.41 -5.24 11.67
CA LEU A 120 0.21 -6.43 10.80
C LEU A 120 -1.13 -7.14 11.03
N GLN A 121 -1.68 -7.01 12.24
CA GLN A 121 -3.02 -7.51 12.60
C GLN A 121 -4.11 -6.98 11.67
N VAL A 122 -3.91 -5.81 11.04
CA VAL A 122 -4.84 -5.27 10.04
C VAL A 122 -5.01 -6.21 8.86
N GLU A 123 -3.94 -6.88 8.39
CA GLU A 123 -4.06 -7.82 7.27
C GLU A 123 -5.04 -8.95 7.62
N SER A 124 -4.91 -9.52 8.82
CA SER A 124 -5.80 -10.58 9.29
C SER A 124 -7.24 -10.10 9.46
N LEU A 125 -7.45 -8.86 9.94
CA LEU A 125 -8.79 -8.27 10.06
C LEU A 125 -9.43 -7.96 8.71
N VAL A 126 -8.66 -7.53 7.72
CA VAL A 126 -9.15 -7.33 6.36
C VAL A 126 -9.54 -8.68 5.73
N ALA A 127 -8.78 -9.73 6.02
CA ALA A 127 -9.05 -11.07 5.51
C ALA A 127 -10.35 -11.69 6.07
N THR A 128 -10.79 -11.34 7.28
CA THR A 128 -12.09 -11.82 7.81
C THR A 128 -13.27 -11.29 7.01
N ALA A 129 -13.13 -10.12 6.39
CA ALA A 129 -14.08 -9.55 5.44
C ALA A 129 -13.93 -10.11 4.01
N ARG A 130 -13.13 -11.18 3.82
CA ARG A 130 -12.84 -11.83 2.52
C ARG A 130 -12.23 -10.91 1.45
N VAL A 131 -11.71 -9.77 1.87
CA VAL A 131 -11.00 -8.80 1.01
C VAL A 131 -9.51 -8.77 1.36
N SER A 132 -8.71 -8.06 0.57
CA SER A 132 -7.25 -7.96 0.74
C SER A 132 -6.80 -6.58 0.31
N LEU A 133 -6.01 -5.89 1.14
CA LEU A 133 -5.46 -4.58 0.75
C LEU A 133 -4.58 -4.68 -0.50
N PHE A 134 -3.93 -5.83 -0.70
CA PHE A 134 -3.14 -6.13 -1.90
C PHE A 134 -4.01 -6.77 -2.99
N PRO A 135 -3.69 -6.55 -4.27
CA PRO A 135 -4.33 -7.27 -5.37
C PRO A 135 -4.09 -8.78 -5.24
N ARG A 136 -5.13 -9.59 -5.47
CA ARG A 136 -5.03 -11.06 -5.44
C ARG A 136 -4.99 -11.67 -6.84
N GLN A 137 -5.52 -10.96 -7.82
CA GLN A 137 -5.59 -11.40 -9.21
C GLN A 137 -5.16 -10.27 -10.15
N ALA A 138 -4.69 -10.64 -11.35
CA ALA A 138 -4.18 -9.67 -12.33
C ALA A 138 -5.22 -8.62 -12.73
N SER A 139 -6.51 -8.98 -12.76
CA SER A 139 -7.61 -8.06 -13.11
C SER A 139 -7.85 -6.95 -12.07
N GLU A 140 -7.28 -7.04 -10.86
CA GLU A 140 -7.31 -5.95 -9.88
C GLU A 140 -6.27 -4.87 -10.15
N LEU A 141 -5.30 -5.12 -11.05
CA LEU A 141 -4.26 -4.18 -11.43
C LEU A 141 -4.42 -3.79 -12.89
N THR A 142 -4.83 -2.56 -13.13
CA THR A 142 -4.86 -1.98 -14.48
C THR A 142 -3.62 -1.13 -14.70
N THR A 143 -2.88 -1.41 -15.77
CA THR A 143 -1.65 -0.69 -16.12
C THR A 143 -1.79 0.02 -17.46
N SER A 144 -1.20 1.21 -17.56
CA SER A 144 -1.09 1.96 -18.82
C SER A 144 0.32 2.50 -18.98
N CYS A 145 0.81 2.50 -20.22
CA CYS A 145 2.08 3.11 -20.59
C CYS A 145 2.02 3.53 -22.06
N ASP A 146 2.49 4.73 -22.38
CA ASP A 146 2.58 5.26 -23.75
C ASP A 146 3.99 5.13 -24.36
N GLY A 147 4.92 4.47 -23.64
CA GLY A 147 6.29 4.26 -24.08
C GLY A 147 6.39 3.42 -25.36
N ARG A 148 7.48 3.61 -26.10
CA ARG A 148 7.77 2.79 -27.29
C ARG A 148 7.98 1.33 -26.87
N TYR A 149 7.44 0.39 -27.65
CA TYR A 149 7.58 -1.05 -27.42
C TYR A 149 7.06 -1.54 -26.05
N CYS A 150 6.00 -0.92 -25.52
CA CYS A 150 5.39 -1.37 -24.27
C CYS A 150 4.63 -2.68 -24.45
N GLU A 151 5.11 -3.74 -23.79
CA GLU A 151 4.38 -4.99 -23.61
C GLU A 151 3.37 -4.85 -22.46
N LYS A 152 2.14 -5.35 -22.66
CA LYS A 152 1.10 -5.40 -21.62
C LYS A 152 1.00 -6.82 -21.05
N PRO A 153 0.77 -6.97 -19.73
CA PRO A 153 0.44 -5.93 -18.77
C PRO A 153 1.66 -5.32 -18.04
N LEU A 154 2.89 -5.74 -18.35
CA LEU A 154 4.10 -5.24 -17.70
C LEU A 154 5.22 -4.87 -18.69
N CYS A 155 5.53 -3.57 -18.76
CA CYS A 155 6.77 -3.07 -19.34
C CYS A 155 7.71 -2.54 -18.24
N GLN A 156 8.95 -2.22 -18.60
CA GLN A 156 9.95 -1.66 -17.66
C GLN A 156 9.50 -0.36 -16.97
N HIS A 157 8.71 0.51 -17.64
CA HIS A 157 8.25 1.76 -17.06
C HIS A 157 7.17 1.53 -15.99
N VAL A 158 6.26 0.58 -16.24
CA VAL A 158 5.26 0.15 -15.25
C VAL A 158 5.94 -0.54 -14.08
N ALA A 159 6.93 -1.41 -14.33
CA ALA A 159 7.73 -2.02 -13.27
C ALA A 159 8.45 -0.95 -12.43
N ALA A 160 9.02 0.07 -13.05
CA ALA A 160 9.67 1.19 -12.34
C ALA A 160 8.70 1.92 -11.40
N LEU A 161 7.49 2.24 -11.87
CA LEU A 161 6.45 2.83 -11.03
C LEU A 161 6.01 1.89 -9.90
N HIS A 162 5.92 0.59 -10.16
CA HIS A 162 5.59 -0.42 -9.14
C HIS A 162 6.63 -0.46 -8.00
N TYR A 163 7.93 -0.36 -8.33
CA TYR A 163 8.99 -0.25 -7.31
C TYR A 163 8.94 1.07 -6.54
N VAL A 164 8.62 2.19 -7.20
CA VAL A 164 8.41 3.48 -6.50
C VAL A 164 7.23 3.40 -5.54
N LEU A 165 6.14 2.72 -5.90
CA LEU A 165 5.03 2.46 -4.98
C LEU A 165 5.47 1.60 -3.78
N GLY A 166 6.34 0.61 -4.00
CA GLY A 166 6.98 -0.13 -2.90
C GLY A 166 7.75 0.78 -1.95
N ASP A 167 8.52 1.74 -2.47
CA ASP A 167 9.24 2.72 -1.64
C ASP A 167 8.30 3.68 -0.89
N MET A 168 7.17 4.06 -1.50
CA MET A 168 6.14 4.85 -0.84
C MET A 168 5.51 4.07 0.32
N LEU A 169 5.23 2.77 0.13
CA LEU A 169 4.70 1.89 1.17
C LEU A 169 5.68 1.61 2.30
N GLU A 170 6.98 1.60 2.01
CA GLU A 170 8.03 1.54 3.02
C GLU A 170 8.01 2.77 3.94
N ARG A 171 7.56 3.93 3.44
CA ARG A 171 7.49 5.20 4.20
C ARG A 171 6.14 5.36 4.89
N ASP A 172 5.06 5.10 4.17
CA ASP A 172 3.70 5.22 4.67
C ASP A 172 2.82 4.09 4.10
N PRO A 173 2.55 3.04 4.88
CA PRO A 173 1.72 1.94 4.42
C PRO A 173 0.22 2.30 4.28
N PHE A 174 -0.23 3.48 4.76
CA PHE A 174 -1.59 3.96 4.53
C PHE A 174 -1.88 4.24 3.05
N VAL A 175 -0.85 4.34 2.21
CA VAL A 175 -0.99 4.37 0.75
C VAL A 175 -1.82 3.18 0.23
N LEU A 176 -1.83 2.03 0.89
CA LEU A 176 -2.71 0.91 0.50
C LEU A 176 -4.19 1.25 0.60
N PHE A 177 -4.60 2.01 1.62
CA PHE A 177 -6.00 2.41 1.76
C PHE A 177 -6.38 3.43 0.70
N GLU A 178 -5.49 4.37 0.37
CA GLU A 178 -5.65 5.32 -0.74
C GLU A 178 -5.87 4.56 -2.06
N LEU A 179 -5.00 3.60 -2.36
CA LEU A 179 -5.10 2.72 -3.53
C LEU A 179 -6.36 1.86 -3.56
N ARG A 180 -6.98 1.59 -2.40
CA ARG A 180 -8.28 0.90 -2.29
C ARG A 180 -9.48 1.85 -2.22
N GLY A 181 -9.27 3.15 -2.40
CA GLY A 181 -10.34 4.16 -2.51
C GLY A 181 -10.75 4.81 -1.19
N ARG A 182 -9.93 4.69 -0.15
CA ARG A 182 -10.18 5.37 1.13
C ARG A 182 -8.95 6.14 1.61
N PRO A 183 -8.91 7.45 1.35
CA PRO A 183 -7.81 8.28 1.81
C PRO A 183 -7.65 8.25 3.32
N ARG A 184 -6.41 8.37 3.79
CA ARG A 184 -6.07 8.30 5.23
C ARG A 184 -6.95 9.21 6.08
N ALA A 185 -7.10 10.47 5.69
CA ALA A 185 -7.92 11.43 6.44
C ALA A 185 -9.38 10.96 6.60
N ARG A 186 -9.96 10.38 5.54
CA ARG A 186 -11.33 9.84 5.57
C ARG A 186 -11.41 8.59 6.45
N LEU A 187 -10.49 7.64 6.31
CA LEU A 187 -10.43 6.44 7.15
C LEU A 187 -10.34 6.80 8.65
N LEU A 188 -9.45 7.73 9.01
CA LEU A 188 -9.30 8.14 10.41
C LEU A 188 -10.52 8.89 10.94
N ALA A 189 -11.22 9.66 10.09
CA ALA A 189 -12.48 10.29 10.47
C ALA A 189 -13.60 9.25 10.72
N GLU A 190 -13.70 8.24 9.85
CA GLU A 190 -14.64 7.12 9.98
C GLU A 190 -14.38 6.32 11.26
N LEU A 191 -13.12 6.02 11.61
CA LEU A 191 -12.76 5.36 12.87
C LEU A 191 -13.12 6.19 14.11
N ARG A 192 -12.85 7.50 14.09
CA ARG A 192 -13.27 8.41 15.18
C ARG A 192 -14.78 8.53 15.31
N ALA A 193 -15.52 8.44 14.21
CA ALA A 193 -16.97 8.41 14.24
C ALA A 193 -17.48 7.08 14.84
N HIS A 194 -16.89 5.95 14.43
CA HIS A 194 -17.20 4.63 14.98
C HIS A 194 -17.01 4.60 16.52
N ARG A 195 -15.90 5.14 17.03
CA ARG A 195 -15.66 5.26 18.48
C ARG A 195 -16.74 6.06 19.23
N ARG A 196 -17.29 7.10 18.61
CA ARG A 196 -18.31 7.95 19.24
C ARG A 196 -19.72 7.36 19.15
N GLY A 197 -20.00 6.58 18.11
CA GLY A 197 -21.26 5.87 17.91
C GLY A 197 -21.36 4.54 18.67
N GLY A 198 -20.22 3.92 19.00
CA GLY A 198 -20.15 2.81 19.96
C GLY A 198 -20.09 3.36 21.38
N VAL A 199 -21.14 3.17 22.17
CA VAL A 199 -21.16 3.55 23.60
C VAL A 199 -19.89 3.05 24.28
N ALA A 200 -19.14 3.98 24.86
CA ALA A 200 -17.99 3.69 25.70
C ALA A 200 -18.41 2.74 26.82
N ALA A 201 -17.83 1.53 26.85
CA ALA A 201 -17.74 0.81 28.11
C ALA A 201 -16.96 1.70 29.07
N PRO A 202 -17.43 1.92 30.31
CA PRO A 202 -16.70 2.76 31.26
C PRO A 202 -15.32 2.14 31.48
N SER A 203 -14.28 2.83 31.01
CA SER A 203 -12.93 2.65 31.52
C SER A 203 -13.03 2.91 33.01
N GLY A 204 -12.72 1.88 33.81
CA GLY A 204 -12.92 1.89 35.25
C GLY A 204 -12.44 3.20 35.84
N ALA A 205 -13.38 3.97 36.41
CA ALA A 205 -13.02 5.09 37.25
C ALA A 205 -12.10 4.53 38.34
N GLY A 206 -10.83 4.94 38.32
CA GLY A 206 -9.90 4.58 39.36
C GLY A 206 -10.51 4.95 40.70
N VAL A 207 -10.69 3.97 41.56
CA VAL A 207 -11.11 4.20 42.94
C VAL A 207 -9.99 5.03 43.59
N PRO A 208 -10.27 6.26 44.07
CA PRO A 208 -9.24 7.03 44.75
C PRO A 208 -8.81 6.25 46.00
N LEU A 209 -7.51 6.02 46.17
CA LEU A 209 -6.94 5.25 47.29
C LEU A 209 -7.42 5.74 48.68
N SER A 210 -7.85 7.01 48.77
CA SER A 210 -8.47 7.57 49.97
C SER A 210 -9.76 6.86 50.39
N SER A 211 -10.55 6.31 49.46
CA SER A 211 -11.78 5.57 49.80
C SER A 211 -11.54 4.12 50.24
N LEU A 212 -10.28 3.68 50.31
CA LEU A 212 -9.89 2.35 50.79
C LEU A 212 -9.24 2.39 52.19
N LEU A 213 -9.12 3.57 52.80
CA LEU A 213 -8.40 3.76 54.06
C LEU A 213 -9.29 4.02 55.30
N ASP A 214 -10.62 3.95 55.20
CA ASP A 214 -11.52 4.07 56.37
C ASP A 214 -11.73 2.73 57.11
N VAL A 215 -10.63 2.06 57.48
CA VAL A 215 -10.67 1.06 58.55
C VAL A 215 -9.74 1.53 59.63
N GLY A 216 -10.31 2.32 60.55
CA GLY A 216 -9.65 2.75 61.77
C GLY A 216 -9.20 1.53 62.58
N TYR A 217 -7.88 1.34 62.64
CA TYR A 217 -7.25 0.68 63.77
C TYR A 217 -6.71 1.79 64.67
N ASP A 218 -7.50 2.19 65.67
CA ASP A 218 -6.93 2.44 66.98
C ASP A 218 -8.02 2.40 68.06
N THR A 219 -7.98 1.36 68.87
CA THR A 219 -8.51 1.36 70.22
C THR A 219 -7.39 0.87 71.14
N GLY A 220 -6.58 1.81 71.58
CA GLY A 220 -5.82 1.73 72.84
C GLY A 220 -6.57 2.48 73.92
#